data_AF-A0A3M0ILP4-F1
#
_entry.id   AF-A0A3M0ILP4-F1
#
_cell.length_a   1.000
_cell.length_b   1.000
_cell.length_c   1.000
_cell.angle_alpha   90.00
_cell.angle_beta   90.00
_cell.angle_gamma   90.00
#
_symmetry.space_group_name_H-M   'P 1'
#
loop_
_entity.id
_entity.type
_entity.pdbx_description
1 polymer ?
#
loop_
_entity_poly.entity_id
_entity_poly.type
_entity_poly.pdbx_seq_one_letter_code
_entity_poly.pdbx_strand_id
1 'polypeptide(L)'
;MGAPPAQVLSLTGSVLAANPDVGTCWNLRRRALGALGGDWVPSELSFVAQCLGVNPKSYGAWHHRGWVLGHAPAPPAGREDLALCERLLAADSRNFHAWEHRRALAAGQDPEAELAFAGALLSRDFSNFSAWHHRLRLLAPARNRGEGAAGALPPERLKEELELVQNAIFTDPTDQSAWVYLRCILSRAPLPPRVICVHVDREDATVAVIFSRPVRVNPEHPELRATLDGSTLPGPWRSGEGRPRPSHTWATPLIKPHPHQAVTHLYVG
;
A
#
# COMPACT_ATOMS: atom_id res chain seq x y z
N MET A 1 -9.20 -49.93 3.14
CA MET A 1 -8.04 -49.34 2.42
C MET A 1 -8.55 -48.18 1.60
N GLY A 2 -7.93 -47.00 1.69
CA GLY A 2 -8.27 -45.86 0.83
C GLY A 2 -7.82 -46.10 -0.61
N ALA A 3 -8.38 -45.33 -1.56
CA ALA A 3 -7.95 -45.39 -2.97
C ALA A 3 -6.46 -45.01 -3.10
N PRO A 4 -5.69 -45.65 -3.99
CA PRO A 4 -4.28 -45.31 -4.23
C PRO A 4 -4.12 -43.84 -4.65
N PRO A 5 -3.03 -43.15 -4.25
CA PRO A 5 -2.81 -41.74 -4.59
C PRO A 5 -2.94 -41.44 -6.09
N ALA A 6 -2.35 -42.28 -6.95
CA ALA A 6 -2.45 -42.12 -8.41
C ALA A 6 -3.90 -42.16 -8.93
N GLN A 7 -4.75 -43.03 -8.36
CA GLN A 7 -6.16 -43.09 -8.72
C GLN A 7 -6.91 -41.82 -8.29
N VAL A 8 -6.61 -41.30 -7.09
CA VAL A 8 -7.18 -40.04 -6.60
C VAL A 8 -6.78 -38.87 -7.51
N LEU A 9 -5.51 -38.80 -7.94
CA LEU A 9 -5.04 -37.76 -8.86
C LEU A 9 -5.72 -37.85 -10.23
N SER A 10 -5.92 -39.05 -10.75
CA SER A 10 -6.63 -39.25 -12.03
C SER A 10 -8.08 -38.76 -11.93
N LEU A 11 -8.84 -39.25 -10.94
CA LEU A 11 -10.26 -38.90 -10.78
C LEU A 11 -10.47 -37.40 -10.48
N THR A 12 -9.69 -36.84 -9.55
CA THR A 12 -9.76 -35.40 -9.26
C THR A 12 -9.32 -34.57 -10.47
N GLY A 13 -8.36 -35.05 -11.25
CA GLY A 13 -7.91 -34.42 -12.49
C GLY A 13 -9.02 -34.27 -13.51
N SER A 14 -9.78 -35.34 -13.78
CA SER A 14 -10.92 -35.30 -14.71
C SER A 14 -12.00 -34.32 -14.28
N VAL A 15 -12.32 -34.27 -12.98
CA VAL A 15 -13.33 -33.34 -12.44
C VAL A 15 -12.84 -31.89 -12.58
N LEU A 16 -11.61 -31.61 -12.19
CA LEU A 16 -11.06 -30.25 -12.16
C LEU A 16 -10.75 -29.70 -13.55
N ALA A 17 -10.39 -30.57 -14.51
CA ALA A 17 -10.24 -30.18 -15.91
C ALA A 17 -11.56 -29.74 -16.56
N ALA A 18 -12.71 -30.23 -16.05
CA ALA A 18 -14.02 -29.77 -16.49
C ALA A 18 -14.53 -28.57 -15.67
N ASN A 19 -14.31 -28.59 -14.35
CA ASN A 19 -14.71 -27.51 -13.44
C ASN A 19 -13.66 -27.32 -12.33
N PRO A 20 -12.78 -26.31 -12.43
CA PRO A 20 -11.75 -26.07 -11.44
C PRO A 20 -12.28 -25.46 -10.13
N ASP A 21 -13.57 -25.16 -10.00
CA ASP A 21 -14.15 -24.60 -8.77
C ASP A 21 -14.63 -25.67 -7.77
N VAL A 22 -14.39 -26.95 -8.07
CA VAL A 22 -14.67 -28.05 -7.12
C VAL A 22 -13.59 -28.11 -6.03
N GLY A 23 -13.73 -27.28 -5.01
CA GLY A 23 -12.76 -27.13 -3.91
C GLY A 23 -12.39 -28.43 -3.19
N THR A 24 -13.34 -29.36 -3.02
CA THR A 24 -13.08 -30.68 -2.40
C THR A 24 -12.09 -31.50 -3.22
N CYS A 25 -12.14 -31.43 -4.56
CA CYS A 25 -11.20 -32.14 -5.41
C CYS A 25 -9.77 -31.61 -5.23
N TRP A 26 -9.58 -30.29 -5.11
CA TRP A 26 -8.26 -29.72 -4.80
C TRP A 26 -7.73 -30.19 -3.43
N ASN A 27 -8.58 -30.32 -2.42
CA ASN A 27 -8.19 -30.85 -1.10
C ASN A 27 -7.74 -32.31 -1.18
N LEU A 28 -8.50 -33.16 -1.88
CA LEU A 28 -8.15 -34.57 -2.08
C LEU A 28 -6.86 -34.72 -2.88
N ARG A 29 -6.70 -33.89 -3.92
CA ARG A 29 -5.51 -33.87 -4.77
C ARG A 29 -4.25 -33.53 -3.99
N ARG A 30 -4.27 -32.50 -3.14
CA ARG A 30 -3.15 -32.15 -2.25
C ARG A 30 -2.73 -33.30 -1.35
N ARG A 31 -3.69 -34.01 -0.74
CA ARG A 31 -3.41 -35.18 0.10
C ARG A 31 -2.75 -36.30 -0.69
N ALA A 32 -3.21 -36.56 -1.90
CA ALA A 32 -2.64 -37.57 -2.79
C ALA A 32 -1.22 -37.21 -3.26
N LEU A 33 -0.96 -35.96 -3.64
CA LEU A 33 0.38 -35.47 -4.02
C LEU A 33 1.39 -35.63 -2.87
N GLY A 34 1.00 -35.27 -1.64
CA GLY A 34 1.86 -35.44 -0.46
C GLY A 34 2.21 -36.90 -0.16
N ALA A 35 1.36 -37.85 -0.56
CA ALA A 35 1.60 -39.28 -0.38
C ALA A 35 2.37 -39.94 -1.55
N LEU A 36 2.43 -39.30 -2.73
CA LEU A 36 3.07 -39.86 -3.93
C LEU A 36 4.60 -39.89 -3.83
N GLY A 37 5.20 -38.93 -3.11
CA GLY A 37 6.64 -38.70 -3.12
C GLY A 37 7.17 -38.23 -4.49
N GLY A 38 8.47 -37.92 -4.55
CA GLY A 38 9.13 -37.49 -5.79
C GLY A 38 8.84 -36.04 -6.22
N ASP A 39 9.33 -35.67 -7.40
CA ASP A 39 9.16 -34.33 -7.98
C ASP A 39 7.92 -34.27 -8.89
N TRP A 40 6.77 -33.98 -8.29
CA TRP A 40 5.49 -33.80 -8.98
C TRP A 40 5.18 -32.33 -9.29
N VAL A 41 6.02 -31.39 -8.84
CA VAL A 41 5.74 -29.95 -8.95
C VAL A 41 5.59 -29.49 -10.39
N PRO A 42 6.50 -29.84 -11.33
CA PRO A 42 6.38 -29.39 -12.73
C PRO A 42 5.10 -29.88 -13.42
N SER A 43 4.74 -31.16 -13.23
CA SER A 43 3.53 -31.73 -13.85
C SER A 43 2.26 -31.14 -13.24
N GLU A 44 2.26 -30.89 -11.93
CA GLU A 44 1.13 -30.27 -11.24
C GLU A 44 0.94 -28.80 -11.63
N LEU A 45 2.02 -28.03 -11.77
CA LEU A 45 1.93 -26.64 -12.26
C LEU A 45 1.36 -26.57 -13.68
N SER A 46 1.70 -27.54 -14.54
CA SER A 46 1.13 -27.67 -15.88
C SER A 46 -0.36 -27.99 -15.84
N PHE A 47 -0.77 -28.93 -14.98
CA PHE A 47 -2.19 -29.25 -14.77
C PHE A 47 -3.00 -28.06 -14.26
N VAL A 48 -2.47 -27.31 -13.29
CA VAL A 48 -3.13 -26.11 -12.78
C VAL A 48 -3.23 -25.02 -13.86
N ALA A 49 -2.22 -24.89 -14.73
CA ALA A 49 -2.28 -23.97 -15.86
C ALA A 49 -3.39 -24.34 -16.86
N GLN A 50 -3.62 -25.64 -17.10
CA GLN A 50 -4.75 -26.11 -17.91
C GLN A 50 -6.09 -25.75 -17.26
N CYS A 51 -6.22 -25.97 -15.96
CA CYS A 51 -7.41 -25.59 -15.19
C CYS A 51 -7.69 -24.08 -15.25
N LEU A 52 -6.65 -23.23 -15.19
CA LEU A 52 -6.76 -21.79 -15.37
C LEU A 52 -7.11 -21.40 -16.81
N GLY A 53 -6.77 -22.22 -17.79
CA GLY A 53 -7.24 -22.07 -19.18
C GLY A 53 -8.76 -22.29 -19.31
N VAL A 54 -9.35 -23.10 -18.43
CA VAL A 54 -10.80 -23.34 -18.37
C VAL A 54 -11.51 -22.22 -17.61
N ASN A 55 -11.03 -21.89 -16.41
CA ASN A 55 -11.53 -20.74 -15.65
C ASN A 55 -10.37 -19.92 -15.06
N PRO A 56 -9.99 -18.79 -15.67
CA PRO A 56 -8.88 -17.96 -15.20
C PRO A 56 -9.18 -17.20 -13.89
N LYS A 57 -10.42 -17.28 -13.38
CA LYS A 57 -10.88 -16.66 -12.13
C LYS A 57 -11.16 -17.69 -11.04
N SER A 58 -10.74 -18.94 -11.22
CA SER A 58 -10.95 -19.99 -10.23
C SER A 58 -10.07 -19.77 -8.99
N TYR A 59 -10.70 -19.46 -7.85
CA TYR A 59 -10.02 -19.36 -6.57
C TYR A 59 -9.31 -20.66 -6.19
N GLY A 60 -9.94 -21.81 -6.46
CA GLY A 60 -9.38 -23.12 -6.15
C GLY A 60 -8.08 -23.38 -6.89
N ALA A 61 -8.04 -23.07 -8.20
CA ALA A 61 -6.86 -23.23 -9.03
C ALA A 61 -5.72 -22.31 -8.61
N TRP A 62 -5.99 -21.01 -8.38
CA TRP A 62 -4.97 -20.05 -7.94
C TRP A 62 -4.40 -20.39 -6.56
N HIS A 63 -5.27 -20.73 -5.60
CA HIS A 63 -4.84 -21.15 -4.28
C HIS A 63 -4.01 -22.44 -4.33
N HIS A 64 -4.42 -23.41 -5.16
CA HIS A 64 -3.64 -24.63 -5.34
C HIS A 64 -2.28 -24.34 -5.99
N ARG A 65 -2.22 -23.45 -6.98
CA ARG A 65 -0.96 -23.03 -7.61
C ARG A 65 0.03 -22.49 -6.59
N GLY A 66 -0.40 -21.55 -5.75
CA GLY A 66 0.43 -21.00 -4.67
C GLY A 66 0.94 -22.09 -3.71
N TRP A 67 0.07 -23.05 -3.36
CA TRP A 67 0.46 -24.21 -2.56
C TRP A 67 1.52 -25.09 -3.26
N VAL A 68 1.36 -25.37 -4.56
CA VAL A 68 2.33 -26.16 -5.35
C VAL A 68 3.70 -25.46 -5.39
N LEU A 69 3.72 -24.15 -5.65
CA LEU A 69 4.96 -23.35 -5.66
C LEU A 69 5.68 -23.38 -4.31
N GLY A 70 4.94 -23.42 -3.20
CA GLY A 70 5.51 -23.56 -1.85
C GLY A 70 6.18 -24.91 -1.57
N HIS A 71 5.96 -25.92 -2.42
CA HIS A 71 6.59 -27.25 -2.32
C HIS A 71 7.73 -27.45 -3.33
N ALA A 72 8.04 -26.45 -4.15
CA ALA A 72 9.12 -26.53 -5.10
C ALA A 72 10.49 -26.59 -4.38
N PRO A 73 11.42 -27.49 -4.79
CA PRO A 73 12.70 -27.70 -4.11
C PRO A 73 13.66 -26.50 -4.21
N ALA A 74 13.44 -25.63 -5.19
CA ALA A 74 13.99 -24.28 -5.27
C ALA A 74 12.83 -23.35 -5.59
N PRO A 75 12.85 -22.05 -5.21
CA PRO A 75 11.86 -21.12 -5.71
C PRO A 75 11.90 -21.24 -7.24
N PRO A 76 10.81 -21.71 -7.88
CA PRO A 76 10.81 -21.90 -9.31
C PRO A 76 11.11 -20.53 -9.87
N ALA A 77 12.19 -20.42 -10.63
CA ALA A 77 12.62 -19.15 -11.19
C ALA A 77 11.39 -18.47 -11.78
N GLY A 78 10.93 -17.37 -11.16
CA GLY A 78 9.56 -16.87 -11.29
C GLY A 78 9.14 -16.52 -12.71
N ARG A 79 10.03 -16.64 -13.69
CA ARG A 79 9.83 -16.41 -15.12
C ARG A 79 8.61 -17.11 -15.69
N GLU A 80 8.40 -18.40 -15.45
CA GLU A 80 7.24 -19.11 -16.05
C GLU A 80 5.91 -18.62 -15.48
N ASP A 81 5.87 -18.37 -14.17
CA ASP A 81 4.72 -17.83 -13.47
C ASP A 81 4.45 -16.37 -13.82
N LEU A 82 5.49 -15.55 -13.96
CA LEU A 82 5.39 -14.17 -14.46
C LEU A 82 4.86 -14.17 -15.90
N ALA A 83 5.37 -15.06 -16.76
CA ALA A 83 4.88 -15.21 -18.12
C ALA A 83 3.42 -15.69 -18.17
N LEU A 84 2.99 -16.54 -17.23
CA LEU A 84 1.58 -16.91 -17.08
C LEU A 84 0.74 -15.68 -16.72
N CYS A 85 1.16 -14.90 -15.72
CA CYS A 85 0.49 -13.66 -15.35
C CYS A 85 0.41 -12.69 -16.54
N GLU A 86 1.49 -12.54 -17.31
CA GLU A 86 1.51 -11.69 -18.50
C GLU A 86 0.51 -12.14 -19.56
N ARG A 87 0.44 -13.44 -19.87
CA ARG A 87 -0.55 -13.97 -20.81
C ARG A 87 -1.99 -13.73 -20.32
N LEU A 88 -2.25 -13.97 -19.03
CA LEU A 88 -3.59 -13.80 -18.45
C LEU A 88 -3.99 -12.32 -18.37
N LEU A 89 -3.06 -11.42 -18.07
CA LEU A 89 -3.29 -9.97 -18.04
C LEU A 89 -3.37 -9.36 -19.45
N ALA A 90 -2.72 -9.97 -20.45
CA ALA A 90 -2.91 -9.60 -21.85
C ALA A 90 -4.32 -9.97 -22.35
N ALA A 91 -4.91 -11.05 -21.83
CA ALA A 91 -6.27 -11.48 -22.16
C ALA A 91 -7.36 -10.74 -21.35
N ASP A 92 -7.14 -10.54 -20.04
CA ASP A 92 -7.99 -9.75 -19.15
C ASP A 92 -7.11 -8.91 -18.23
N SER A 93 -6.89 -7.65 -18.62
CA SER A 93 -6.04 -6.69 -17.90
C SER A 93 -6.52 -6.38 -16.49
N ARG A 94 -7.77 -6.74 -16.17
CA ARG A 94 -8.42 -6.56 -14.87
C ARG A 94 -8.50 -7.85 -14.06
N ASN A 95 -7.86 -8.94 -14.50
CA ASN A 95 -7.84 -10.19 -13.74
C ASN A 95 -7.10 -10.00 -12.42
N PHE A 96 -7.89 -9.80 -11.35
CA PHE A 96 -7.38 -9.53 -10.01
C PHE A 96 -6.51 -10.68 -9.46
N HIS A 97 -6.83 -11.93 -9.81
CA HIS A 97 -6.06 -13.09 -9.34
C HIS A 97 -4.67 -13.14 -9.95
N ALA A 98 -4.56 -12.89 -11.27
CA ALA A 98 -3.26 -12.79 -11.93
C ALA A 98 -2.42 -11.65 -11.35
N TRP A 99 -3.05 -10.51 -11.06
CA TRP A 99 -2.42 -9.38 -10.39
C TRP A 99 -1.95 -9.72 -8.96
N GLU A 100 -2.76 -10.44 -8.18
CA GLU A 100 -2.41 -10.86 -6.82
C GLU A 100 -1.26 -11.87 -6.82
N HIS A 101 -1.32 -12.87 -7.71
CA HIS A 101 -0.26 -13.85 -7.88
C HIS A 101 1.06 -13.19 -8.33
N ARG A 102 1.01 -12.29 -9.31
CA ARG A 102 2.19 -11.53 -9.76
C ARG A 102 2.82 -10.74 -8.60
N ARG A 103 2.01 -10.06 -7.78
CA ARG A 103 2.50 -9.33 -6.60
C ARG A 103 3.20 -10.23 -5.59
N ALA A 104 2.68 -11.43 -5.36
CA ALA A 104 3.30 -12.38 -4.44
C ALA A 104 4.67 -12.85 -4.96
N LEU A 105 4.82 -13.04 -6.27
CA LEU A 105 6.08 -13.40 -6.91
C LEU A 105 7.07 -12.24 -6.95
N ALA A 106 6.58 -11.03 -7.20
CA ALA A 106 7.39 -9.83 -7.35
C ALA A 106 7.93 -9.27 -6.02
N ALA A 107 7.49 -9.79 -4.87
CA ALA A 107 7.96 -9.34 -3.55
C ALA A 107 9.49 -9.47 -3.33
N GLY A 108 10.16 -10.31 -4.12
CA GLY A 108 11.63 -10.45 -4.14
C GLY A 108 12.30 -9.98 -5.44
N GLN A 109 11.59 -9.24 -6.30
CA GLN A 109 12.10 -8.73 -7.58
C GLN A 109 12.43 -7.23 -7.50
N ASP A 110 13.12 -6.72 -8.52
CA ASP A 110 13.42 -5.30 -8.68
C ASP A 110 12.11 -4.49 -8.86
N PRO A 111 11.80 -3.53 -7.97
CA PRO A 111 10.62 -2.67 -8.10
C PRO A 111 10.55 -1.89 -9.41
N GLU A 112 11.68 -1.51 -9.99
CA GLU A 112 11.71 -0.75 -11.26
C GLU A 112 11.25 -1.62 -12.44
N ALA A 113 11.59 -2.91 -12.44
CA ALA A 113 11.10 -3.85 -13.46
C ALA A 113 9.58 -3.99 -13.41
N GLU A 114 8.98 -4.02 -12.23
CA GLU A 114 7.51 -4.08 -12.08
C GLU A 114 6.85 -2.74 -12.43
N LEU A 115 7.48 -1.60 -12.13
CA LEU A 115 7.02 -0.30 -12.61
C LEU A 115 7.05 -0.24 -14.14
N ALA A 116 8.10 -0.75 -14.78
CA ALA A 116 8.19 -0.82 -16.24
C ALA A 116 7.10 -1.72 -16.84
N PHE A 117 6.84 -2.87 -16.23
CA PHE A 117 5.74 -3.77 -16.63
C PHE A 117 4.38 -3.06 -16.55
N ALA A 118 4.08 -2.41 -15.43
CA ALA A 118 2.84 -1.65 -15.29
C ALA A 118 2.75 -0.49 -16.29
N GLY A 119 3.88 0.19 -16.55
CA GLY A 119 3.98 1.24 -17.57
C GLY A 119 3.64 0.72 -18.96
N ALA A 120 4.17 -0.44 -19.35
CA ALA A 120 3.86 -1.06 -20.64
C ALA A 120 2.37 -1.41 -20.79
N LEU A 121 1.69 -1.79 -19.71
CA LEU A 121 0.24 -2.00 -19.74
C LEU A 121 -0.53 -0.68 -19.89
N LEU A 122 -0.11 0.37 -19.20
CA LEU A 122 -0.75 1.69 -19.28
C LEU A 122 -0.57 2.33 -20.65
N SER A 123 0.60 2.17 -21.29
CA SER A 123 0.83 2.65 -22.65
C SER A 123 -0.08 2.00 -23.70
N ARG A 124 -0.66 0.82 -23.39
CA ARG A 124 -1.64 0.15 -24.25
C ARG A 124 -3.07 0.53 -23.90
N ASP A 125 -3.34 0.77 -22.62
CA ASP A 125 -4.67 1.08 -22.08
C ASP A 125 -4.56 1.90 -20.78
N PHE A 126 -4.77 3.21 -20.90
CA PHE A 126 -4.77 4.11 -19.75
C PHE A 126 -5.98 3.90 -18.81
N SER A 127 -7.03 3.20 -19.26
CA SER A 127 -8.17 2.84 -18.40
C SER A 127 -7.89 1.64 -17.50
N ASN A 128 -6.70 1.04 -17.58
CA ASN A 128 -6.32 -0.08 -16.74
C ASN A 128 -6.07 0.34 -15.28
N PHE A 129 -7.14 0.44 -14.51
CA PHE A 129 -7.11 0.78 -13.08
C PHE A 129 -6.21 -0.15 -12.27
N SER A 130 -6.10 -1.43 -12.64
CA SER A 130 -5.28 -2.40 -11.91
C SER A 130 -3.78 -2.09 -12.05
N ALA A 131 -3.33 -1.64 -13.24
CA ALA A 131 -1.96 -1.21 -13.45
C ALA A 131 -1.64 0.08 -12.66
N TRP A 132 -2.53 1.08 -12.68
CA TRP A 132 -2.40 2.28 -11.84
C TRP A 132 -2.27 1.94 -10.35
N HIS A 133 -3.18 1.09 -9.85
CA HIS A 133 -3.15 0.67 -8.46
C HIS A 133 -1.88 -0.12 -8.11
N HIS A 134 -1.37 -0.94 -9.04
CA HIS A 134 -0.12 -1.66 -8.86
C HIS A 134 1.06 -0.70 -8.74
N ARG A 135 1.20 0.30 -9.63
CA ARG A 135 2.21 1.36 -9.51
C ARG A 135 2.12 2.07 -8.17
N LEU A 136 0.91 2.45 -7.75
CA LEU A 136 0.69 3.15 -6.49
C LEU A 136 1.23 2.34 -5.31
N ARG A 137 1.03 1.02 -5.31
CA ARG A 137 1.55 0.12 -4.26
C ARG A 137 3.07 -0.02 -4.30
N LEU A 138 3.67 -0.13 -5.48
CA LEU A 138 5.14 -0.20 -5.63
C LEU A 138 5.82 1.07 -5.12
N LEU A 139 5.20 2.22 -5.37
CA LEU A 139 5.66 3.53 -4.92
C LEU A 139 5.31 3.84 -3.45
N ALA A 140 4.67 2.90 -2.73
CA ALA A 140 4.30 3.14 -1.34
C ALA A 140 5.57 3.22 -0.46
N PRO A 141 5.60 4.10 0.55
CA PRO A 141 6.72 4.16 1.47
C PRO A 141 6.93 2.82 2.16
N ALA A 142 8.18 2.37 2.25
CA ALA A 142 8.49 1.19 3.05
C ALA A 142 8.00 1.42 4.49
N ARG A 143 7.17 0.50 5.00
CA ARG A 143 6.57 0.55 6.36
C ARG A 143 7.59 0.70 7.50
N ASN A 144 8.89 0.58 7.21
CA ASN A 144 9.98 0.57 8.18
C ASN A 144 10.74 1.90 8.28
N ARG A 145 10.37 2.95 7.53
CA ARG A 145 10.92 4.30 7.78
C ARG A 145 10.11 4.93 8.92
N GLY A 146 10.79 5.22 10.02
CA GLY A 146 10.20 5.61 11.30
C GLY A 146 9.15 6.72 11.23
N GLU A 147 8.28 6.71 12.25
CA GLU A 147 7.23 7.70 12.49
C GLU A 147 7.81 9.12 12.40
N GLY A 148 7.44 9.87 11.34
CA GLY A 148 7.83 11.27 11.16
C GLY A 148 8.22 11.64 9.73
N ALA A 149 8.78 10.71 8.96
CA ALA A 149 8.95 10.91 7.52
C ALA A 149 7.66 10.52 6.82
N ALA A 150 6.75 11.49 6.67
CA ALA A 150 5.67 11.37 5.70
C ALA A 150 6.29 10.94 4.37
N GLY A 151 5.94 9.74 3.91
CA GLY A 151 6.58 9.09 2.77
C GLY A 151 6.20 9.74 1.44
N ALA A 152 6.68 10.96 1.26
CA ALA A 152 6.66 11.67 0.00
C ALA A 152 7.60 10.98 -0.98
N LEU A 153 7.16 10.94 -2.23
CA LEU A 153 8.02 10.51 -3.32
C LEU A 153 9.14 11.52 -3.51
N PRO A 154 10.35 11.08 -3.89
CA PRO A 154 11.40 11.99 -4.33
C PRO A 154 10.86 12.95 -5.41
N PRO A 155 11.27 14.24 -5.44
CA PRO A 155 10.75 15.22 -6.39
C PRO A 155 10.81 14.77 -7.85
N GLU A 156 11.93 14.15 -8.26
CA GLU A 156 12.09 13.63 -9.62
C GLU A 156 11.08 12.52 -9.94
N ARG A 157 10.89 11.56 -9.02
CA ARG A 157 9.89 10.49 -9.19
C ARG A 157 8.47 11.04 -9.22
N LEU A 158 8.17 12.03 -8.36
CA LEU A 158 6.87 12.69 -8.37
C LEU A 158 6.62 13.37 -9.72
N LYS A 159 7.61 14.05 -10.28
CA LYS A 159 7.51 14.69 -11.59
C LYS A 159 7.23 13.67 -12.70
N GLU A 160 7.97 12.56 -12.76
CA GLU A 160 7.74 11.48 -13.73
C GLU A 160 6.31 10.92 -13.66
N GLU A 161 5.80 10.67 -12.45
CA GLU A 161 4.44 10.16 -12.28
C GLU A 161 3.37 11.20 -12.67
N LEU A 162 3.61 12.49 -12.41
CA LEU A 162 2.71 13.57 -12.82
C LEU A 162 2.68 13.71 -14.35
N GLU A 163 3.81 13.57 -15.03
CA GLU A 163 3.89 13.56 -16.50
C GLU A 163 3.12 12.37 -17.09
N LEU A 164 3.27 11.17 -16.51
CA LEU A 164 2.52 9.98 -16.92
C LEU A 164 1.00 10.19 -16.78
N VAL A 165 0.56 10.72 -15.63
CA VAL A 165 -0.85 11.05 -15.38
C VAL A 165 -1.38 12.10 -16.34
N GLN A 166 -0.59 13.15 -16.59
CA GLN A 166 -0.95 14.22 -17.49
C GLN A 166 -1.21 13.68 -18.91
N ASN A 167 -0.33 12.81 -19.40
CA ASN A 167 -0.51 12.15 -20.69
C ASN A 167 -1.78 11.31 -20.75
N ALA A 168 -2.08 10.55 -19.69
CA ALA A 168 -3.30 9.75 -19.60
C ALA A 168 -4.57 10.61 -19.62
N ILE A 169 -4.63 11.67 -18.81
CA ILE A 169 -5.78 12.58 -18.70
C ILE A 169 -6.01 13.35 -20.00
N PHE A 170 -4.95 13.77 -20.69
CA PHE A 170 -5.10 14.43 -22.00
C PHE A 170 -5.53 13.48 -23.11
N THR A 171 -5.22 12.18 -22.97
CA THR A 171 -5.67 11.15 -23.92
C THR A 171 -7.15 10.82 -23.72
N ASP A 172 -7.59 10.63 -22.47
CA ASP A 172 -9.00 10.46 -22.12
C ASP A 172 -9.31 11.18 -20.79
N PRO A 173 -9.91 12.38 -20.84
CA PRO A 173 -10.21 13.13 -19.63
C PRO A 173 -11.38 12.53 -18.83
N THR A 174 -12.17 11.63 -19.43
CA THR A 174 -13.32 11.00 -18.77
C THR A 174 -12.94 9.76 -17.98
N ASP A 175 -11.78 9.16 -18.27
CA ASP A 175 -11.26 8.02 -17.52
C ASP A 175 -10.88 8.41 -16.09
N GLN A 176 -11.55 7.81 -15.11
CA GLN A 176 -11.36 8.13 -13.70
C GLN A 176 -10.07 7.55 -13.10
N SER A 177 -9.44 6.57 -13.74
CA SER A 177 -8.31 5.83 -13.18
C SER A 177 -7.12 6.75 -12.95
N ALA A 178 -6.76 7.55 -13.96
CA ALA A 178 -5.67 8.52 -13.88
C ALA A 178 -5.96 9.62 -12.84
N TRP A 179 -7.21 10.11 -12.75
CA TRP A 179 -7.62 11.10 -11.75
C TRP A 179 -7.55 10.57 -10.32
N VAL A 180 -8.00 9.33 -10.10
CA VAL A 180 -7.90 8.68 -8.79
C VAL A 180 -6.44 8.47 -8.41
N TYR A 181 -5.60 8.04 -9.35
CA TYR A 181 -4.17 7.88 -9.14
C TYR A 181 -3.49 9.21 -8.78
N LEU A 182 -3.78 10.29 -9.52
CA LEU A 182 -3.31 11.65 -9.25
C LEU A 182 -3.61 12.08 -7.82
N ARG A 183 -4.88 11.94 -7.40
CA ARG A 183 -5.33 12.29 -6.05
C ARG A 183 -4.54 11.51 -4.99
N CYS A 184 -4.31 10.22 -5.23
CA CYS A 184 -3.56 9.37 -4.32
C CYS A 184 -2.09 9.78 -4.23
N ILE A 185 -1.42 10.07 -5.34
CA ILE A 185 -0.01 10.53 -5.32
C ILE A 185 0.12 11.89 -4.64
N LEU A 186 -0.75 12.85 -4.94
CA LEU A 186 -0.71 14.17 -4.31
C LEU A 186 -0.95 14.09 -2.79
N SER A 187 -1.77 13.14 -2.33
CA SER A 187 -1.98 12.91 -0.89
C SER A 187 -0.72 12.41 -0.17
N ARG A 188 0.28 11.90 -0.89
CA ARG A 188 1.57 11.44 -0.33
C ARG A 188 2.58 12.55 -0.10
N ALA A 189 2.31 13.77 -0.56
CA ALA A 189 3.09 14.95 -0.22
C ALA A 189 2.35 15.77 0.85
N PRO A 190 2.16 15.25 2.09
CA PRO A 190 1.51 16.06 3.10
C PRO A 190 2.42 17.26 3.37
N LEU A 191 1.88 18.45 3.18
CA LEU A 191 2.52 19.73 3.54
C LEU A 191 3.05 19.63 4.98
N PRO A 192 4.08 20.35 5.44
CA PRO A 192 4.37 20.38 6.88
C PRO A 192 3.15 20.87 7.70
N PRO A 193 3.00 20.46 8.98
CA PRO A 193 1.98 21.05 9.83
C PRO A 193 2.20 22.57 9.91
N ARG A 194 1.13 23.34 9.76
CA ARG A 194 1.17 24.80 9.80
C ARG A 194 0.39 25.29 11.01
N VAL A 195 0.87 26.33 11.67
CA VAL A 195 0.06 27.08 12.64
C VAL A 195 -1.02 27.84 11.86
N ILE A 196 -2.29 27.53 12.15
CA ILE A 196 -3.46 28.21 11.59
C ILE A 196 -3.81 29.42 12.46
N CYS A 197 -3.79 29.25 13.78
CA CYS A 197 -4.24 30.26 14.72
C CYS A 197 -3.40 30.18 16.00
N VAL A 198 -3.08 31.35 16.54
CA VAL A 198 -2.58 31.52 17.91
C VAL A 198 -3.60 32.39 18.62
N HIS A 199 -4.15 31.87 19.72
CA HIS A 199 -5.11 32.56 20.56
C HIS A 199 -4.48 32.84 21.93
N VAL A 200 -4.66 34.05 22.43
CA VAL A 200 -4.19 34.46 23.76
C VAL A 200 -5.38 34.88 24.57
N ASP A 201 -5.65 34.12 25.62
CA ASP A 201 -6.62 34.45 26.64
C ASP A 201 -5.91 35.08 27.84
N ARG A 202 -6.25 36.34 28.13
CA ARG A 202 -5.68 37.07 29.27
C ARG A 202 -6.42 36.81 30.57
N GLU A 203 -7.70 36.44 30.51
CA GLU A 203 -8.51 36.15 31.70
C GLU A 203 -8.03 34.82 32.31
N ASP A 204 -7.93 33.79 31.47
CA ASP A 204 -7.45 32.46 31.86
C ASP A 204 -5.92 32.33 31.78
N ALA A 205 -5.20 33.41 31.44
CA ALA A 205 -3.75 33.45 31.28
C ALA A 205 -3.22 32.24 30.49
N THR A 206 -3.74 32.04 29.29
CA THR A 206 -3.46 30.86 28.46
C THR A 206 -3.13 31.26 27.02
N VAL A 207 -2.14 30.59 26.42
CA VAL A 207 -1.85 30.66 24.98
C VAL A 207 -2.23 29.33 24.35
N ALA A 208 -3.08 29.36 23.32
CA ALA A 208 -3.47 28.21 22.54
C ALA A 208 -2.98 28.34 21.09
N VAL A 209 -2.54 27.23 20.51
CA VAL A 209 -2.05 27.12 19.14
C VAL A 209 -2.85 26.05 18.43
N ILE A 210 -3.37 26.37 17.25
CA ILE A 210 -4.14 25.46 16.40
C ILE A 210 -3.34 25.16 15.14
N PHE A 211 -3.14 23.88 14.85
CA PHE A 211 -2.41 23.39 13.69
C PHE A 211 -3.34 22.92 12.56
N SER A 212 -2.81 22.90 11.34
CA SER A 212 -3.51 22.40 10.14
C SER A 212 -3.76 20.89 10.11
N ARG A 213 -3.19 20.16 11.06
CA ARG A 213 -3.44 18.74 11.30
C ARG A 213 -3.06 18.36 12.73
N PRO A 214 -3.42 17.16 13.21
CA PRO A 214 -2.98 16.70 14.51
C PRO A 214 -1.45 16.60 14.57
N VAL A 215 -0.84 17.31 15.52
CA VAL A 215 0.58 17.19 15.84
C VAL A 215 0.75 16.59 17.22
N ARG A 216 1.82 15.83 17.43
CA ARG A 216 2.19 15.32 18.75
C ARG A 216 3.30 16.21 19.29
N VAL A 217 3.00 17.00 20.33
CA VAL A 217 4.02 17.75 21.06
C VAL A 217 4.52 16.89 22.21
N ASN A 218 5.84 16.66 22.27
CA ASN A 218 6.46 15.92 23.37
C ASN A 218 6.50 16.80 24.63
N PRO A 219 5.94 16.37 25.77
CA PRO A 219 5.97 17.13 27.02
C PRO A 219 7.39 17.31 27.61
N GLU A 220 8.31 16.37 27.36
CA GLU A 220 9.67 16.38 27.92
C GLU A 220 10.67 17.13 27.03
N HIS A 221 10.42 17.16 25.72
CA HIS A 221 11.23 17.84 24.71
C HIS A 221 10.33 18.56 23.69
N PRO A 222 9.75 19.71 24.05
CA PRO A 222 8.82 20.40 23.16
C PRO A 222 9.59 20.99 21.98
N GLU A 223 9.37 20.41 20.79
CA GLU A 223 9.77 21.02 19.51
C GLU A 223 9.05 22.36 19.30
N LEU A 224 7.83 22.48 19.84
CA LEU A 224 7.03 23.70 19.82
C LEU A 224 7.47 24.67 20.90
N ARG A 225 7.91 25.86 20.51
CA ARG A 225 8.35 26.93 21.40
C ARG A 225 7.46 28.16 21.25
N ALA A 226 7.06 28.74 22.38
CA ALA A 226 6.42 30.04 22.41
C ALA A 226 7.30 31.03 23.20
N THR A 227 7.50 32.22 22.65
CA THR A 227 8.24 33.31 23.31
C THR A 227 7.37 34.56 23.39
N LEU A 228 7.38 35.19 24.56
CA LEU A 228 6.71 36.45 24.85
C LEU A 228 7.80 37.50 25.13
N ASP A 229 7.88 38.53 24.30
CA ASP A 229 8.90 39.59 24.40
C ASP A 229 10.33 39.02 24.52
N GLY A 230 10.62 37.94 23.77
CA GLY A 230 11.91 37.24 23.76
C GLY A 230 12.11 36.23 24.88
N SER A 231 11.24 36.18 25.88
CA SER A 231 11.29 35.19 26.97
C SER A 231 10.45 33.96 26.66
N THR A 232 11.01 32.76 26.80
CA THR A 232 10.26 31.51 26.57
C THR A 232 9.15 31.33 27.60
N LEU A 233 7.95 31.00 27.13
CA LEU A 233 6.83 30.71 28.02
C LEU A 233 7.09 29.40 28.80
N PRO A 234 6.92 29.40 30.13
CA PRO A 234 7.16 28.25 30.98
C PRO A 234 5.94 27.32 30.99
N GLY A 235 6.21 26.03 30.89
CA GLY A 235 5.21 24.99 31.14
C GLY A 235 5.04 24.01 29.96
N PRO A 236 4.62 22.77 30.26
CA PRO A 236 4.40 21.76 29.24
C PRO A 236 3.17 22.12 28.41
N TRP A 237 3.27 21.96 27.10
CA TRP A 237 2.12 22.03 26.21
C TRP A 237 1.14 20.91 26.55
N ARG A 238 -0.14 21.26 26.65
CA ARG A 238 -1.25 20.33 26.89
C ARG A 238 -2.12 20.28 25.65
N SER A 239 -2.49 19.08 25.22
CA SER A 239 -3.50 18.91 24.18
C SER A 239 -4.84 19.47 24.68
N GLY A 240 -5.62 20.09 23.79
CA GLY A 240 -6.97 20.55 24.10
C GLY A 240 -7.92 19.44 24.57
N GLU A 241 -7.63 18.18 24.26
CA GLU A 241 -8.38 17.01 24.75
C GLU A 241 -7.86 16.46 26.09
N GLY A 242 -6.78 17.03 26.63
CA GLY A 242 -6.15 16.60 27.89
C GLY A 242 -5.46 15.23 27.83
N ARG A 243 -5.21 14.68 26.63
CA ARG A 243 -4.62 13.33 26.43
C ARG A 243 -3.29 13.42 25.66
N PRO A 244 -2.34 12.48 25.89
CA PRO A 244 -1.07 12.42 25.17
C PRO A 244 -1.25 11.78 23.78
N ARG A 245 -2.05 12.41 22.91
CA ARG A 245 -2.32 11.97 21.54
C ARG A 245 -2.07 13.13 20.56
N PRO A 246 -1.84 12.84 19.26
CA PRO A 246 -1.79 13.89 18.25
C PRO A 246 -3.07 14.72 18.32
N SER A 247 -2.93 16.04 18.39
CA SER A 247 -4.04 16.98 18.54
C SER A 247 -3.85 18.20 17.68
N HIS A 248 -4.96 18.79 17.22
CA HIS A 248 -4.94 20.05 16.48
C HIS A 248 -4.63 21.23 17.39
N THR A 249 -5.00 21.15 18.66
CA THR A 249 -4.95 22.27 19.58
C THR A 249 -4.05 21.94 20.75
N TRP A 250 -3.08 22.82 21.00
CA TRP A 250 -2.16 22.74 22.11
C TRP A 250 -2.19 24.05 22.88
N ALA A 251 -2.21 23.98 24.21
CA ALA A 251 -2.26 25.13 25.07
C ALA A 251 -1.14 25.09 26.12
N THR A 252 -0.64 26.27 26.49
CA THR A 252 0.35 26.44 27.56
C THR A 252 0.00 27.70 28.37
N PRO A 253 0.32 27.74 29.68
CA PRO A 253 0.09 28.93 30.49
C PRO A 253 0.87 30.16 29.97
N LEU A 254 0.22 31.32 30.03
CA LEU A 254 0.83 32.63 29.81
C LEU A 254 1.43 33.12 31.13
N ILE A 255 2.65 33.67 31.10
CA ILE A 255 3.17 34.42 32.25
C ILE A 255 2.34 35.70 32.38
N LYS A 256 1.69 35.92 33.53
CA LYS A 256 1.05 37.21 33.81
C LYS A 256 2.15 38.28 33.83
N PRO A 257 2.14 39.28 32.93
CA PRO A 257 3.15 40.33 32.95
C PRO A 257 3.06 41.11 34.27
N HIS A 258 4.19 41.64 34.74
CA HIS A 258 4.17 42.63 35.81
C HIS A 258 3.28 43.82 35.40
N PRO A 259 2.56 44.45 36.35
CA PRO A 259 1.49 45.42 36.05
C PRO A 259 1.89 46.68 35.26
N HIS A 260 3.17 46.84 34.92
CA HIS A 260 3.71 47.97 34.17
C HIS A 260 4.40 47.60 32.84
N GLN A 261 4.35 46.35 32.39
CA GLN A 261 4.94 45.92 31.12
C GLN A 261 3.86 45.71 30.04
N ALA A 262 3.93 46.50 28.97
CA ALA A 262 3.13 46.28 27.77
C ALA A 262 3.68 45.05 27.02
N VAL A 263 2.82 44.06 26.78
CA VAL A 263 3.16 42.91 25.93
C VAL A 263 3.24 43.39 24.48
N THR A 264 4.39 43.18 23.84
CA THR A 264 4.65 43.81 22.53
C THR A 264 4.70 42.78 21.40
N HIS A 265 5.28 41.59 21.65
CA HIS A 265 5.44 40.55 20.63
C HIS A 265 5.30 39.13 21.18
N LEU A 266 4.42 38.31 20.57
CA LEU A 266 4.32 36.87 20.78
C LEU A 266 4.80 36.14 19.54
N TYR A 267 5.70 35.17 19.71
CA TYR A 267 6.15 34.28 18.64
C TYR A 267 5.90 32.82 19.03
N VAL A 268 5.47 32.02 18.05
CA VAL A 268 5.25 30.58 18.18
C VAL A 268 5.92 29.91 16.98
N GLY A 269 6.84 28.98 17.24
CA GLY A 269 7.62 28.26 16.22
C GLY A 269 7.92 26.82 16.61
#